data_AF-A0A0L0TEY5-F1
#
_entry.id   AF-A0A0L0TEY5-F1
#
_cell.length_a   1.000
_cell.length_b   1.000
_cell.length_c   1.000
_cell.angle_alpha   90.00
_cell.angle_beta   90.00
_cell.angle_gamma   90.00
#
_symmetry.space_group_name_H-M   'P 1'
#
loop_
_entity.id
_entity.type
_entity.pdbx_description
1 polymer ?
#
loop_
_entity_poly.entity_id
_entity_poly.type
_entity_poly.pdbx_seq_one_letter_code
_entity_poly.pdbx_strand_id
1 'polypeptide(L)'
;MTVNVTVSAPTTTAGNAALDWHVASVFEIASEIAAALVPVRYARTGEVEAVNDWASAARYPCYQYGFDEAAGNFQMDNYGKGGLDNDAILAHSQDATGINNAVFMTPIDSQQPRAQMLLFDFTTPNRDSDSDLVIPHHEFFHGVSNRLTGGPANSDWLIQHFAFAVNVLDNKTIARNTATPFVPYVAGNPTGLRTFPFRSDLTVNPSTYSCLGRGD
;
A
#
# COMPACT_ATOMS: atom_id res chain seq x y z
N MET A 1 -4.62 -0.74 22.50
CA MET A 1 -5.61 -1.85 22.44
C MET A 1 -5.58 -2.33 21.01
N THR A 2 -4.85 -3.41 20.74
CA THR A 2 -4.82 -4.06 19.42
C THR A 2 -6.14 -4.79 19.23
N VAL A 3 -6.81 -4.59 18.10
CA VAL A 3 -8.08 -5.26 17.79
C VAL A 3 -7.82 -6.13 16.57
N ASN A 4 -7.68 -7.44 16.76
CA ASN A 4 -7.55 -8.37 15.66
C ASN A 4 -8.87 -8.44 14.89
N VAL A 5 -8.95 -7.72 13.77
CA VAL A 5 -10.08 -7.79 12.85
C VAL A 5 -9.75 -8.84 11.78
N THR A 6 -10.28 -10.04 11.95
CA THR A 6 -10.33 -11.06 10.90
C THR A 6 -11.34 -10.60 9.85
N VAL A 7 -10.88 -10.27 8.64
CA VAL A 7 -11.78 -9.87 7.55
C VAL A 7 -12.32 -11.13 6.87
N SER A 8 -13.64 -11.30 6.93
CA SER A 8 -14.36 -12.16 5.99
C SER A 8 -14.63 -11.38 4.70
N ALA A 9 -14.42 -12.02 3.55
CA ALA A 9 -14.56 -11.39 2.23
C ALA A 9 -15.97 -10.80 1.98
N PRO A 10 -16.11 -9.81 1.07
CA PRO A 10 -17.42 -9.35 0.62
C PRO A 10 -18.18 -10.52 -0.02
N THR A 11 -19.45 -10.70 0.36
CA THR A 11 -20.31 -11.73 -0.21
C THR A 11 -20.62 -11.40 -1.67
N THR A 12 -19.90 -12.01 -2.62
CA THR A 12 -20.30 -11.94 -4.03
C THR A 12 -21.60 -12.71 -4.21
N THR A 13 -22.69 -11.98 -4.44
CA THR A 13 -23.93 -12.59 -4.91
C THR A 13 -23.75 -13.02 -6.36
N ALA A 14 -24.07 -14.29 -6.63
CA ALA A 14 -24.21 -14.93 -7.94
C ALA A 14 -22.93 -15.40 -8.67
N GLY A 15 -22.71 -16.73 -8.62
CA GLY A 15 -22.74 -17.50 -9.87
C GLY A 15 -21.45 -18.10 -10.43
N ASN A 16 -20.27 -17.88 -9.84
CA ASN A 16 -19.02 -18.53 -10.31
C ASN A 16 -18.41 -19.41 -9.22
N ALA A 17 -18.74 -20.71 -9.26
CA ALA A 17 -18.20 -21.76 -8.39
C ALA A 17 -16.71 -22.11 -8.66
N ALA A 18 -15.90 -21.15 -9.11
CA ALA A 18 -14.47 -21.31 -9.40
C ALA A 18 -13.58 -20.25 -8.71
N LEU A 19 -14.16 -19.41 -7.83
CA LEU A 19 -13.45 -18.38 -7.07
C LEU A 19 -13.72 -18.55 -5.56
N ASP A 20 -13.38 -19.72 -5.02
CA ASP A 20 -13.36 -19.94 -3.56
C ASP A 20 -11.93 -19.67 -3.02
N TRP A 21 -11.39 -18.47 -3.29
CA TRP A 21 -10.06 -18.03 -2.84
C TRP A 21 -10.11 -17.26 -1.51
N HIS A 22 -11.16 -17.45 -0.73
CA HIS A 22 -11.58 -16.49 0.28
C HIS A 22 -11.61 -17.09 1.68
N VAL A 23 -10.46 -17.26 2.35
CA VAL A 23 -10.48 -17.42 3.82
C VAL A 23 -9.24 -16.99 4.61
N ALA A 24 -8.10 -16.60 4.00
CA ALA A 24 -6.96 -16.18 4.81
C ALA A 24 -7.22 -14.82 5.46
N SER A 25 -7.13 -14.74 6.78
CA SER A 25 -6.89 -13.47 7.47
C SER A 25 -5.53 -12.93 7.03
N VAL A 26 -5.55 -11.91 6.19
CA VAL A 26 -4.34 -11.27 5.61
C VAL A 26 -3.84 -10.12 6.49
N PHE A 27 -4.63 -9.65 7.45
CA PHE A 27 -4.33 -8.47 8.26
C PHE A 27 -4.61 -8.71 9.75
N GLU A 28 -3.75 -8.16 10.59
CA GLU A 28 -4.11 -7.76 11.95
C GLU A 28 -4.09 -6.23 12.00
N ILE A 29 -5.25 -5.61 12.21
CA ILE A 29 -5.37 -4.15 12.25
C ILE A 29 -5.00 -3.67 13.66
N ALA A 30 -3.87 -2.98 13.78
CA ALA A 30 -3.52 -2.26 15.00
C ALA A 30 -3.81 -0.76 14.79
N SER A 31 -5.04 -0.33 15.05
CA SER A 31 -5.37 1.10 15.03
C SER A 31 -4.79 1.78 16.27
N GLU A 32 -3.60 2.37 16.17
CA GLU A 32 -3.12 3.37 17.13
C GLU A 32 -3.59 4.74 16.67
N ILE A 33 -4.89 5.04 16.83
CA ILE A 33 -5.45 6.36 16.49
C ILE A 33 -4.65 7.40 17.24
N ALA A 34 -3.85 8.19 16.52
CA ALA A 34 -3.16 9.33 17.08
C ALA A 34 -4.21 10.21 17.77
N ALA A 35 -3.94 10.59 19.03
CA ALA A 35 -4.60 11.73 19.64
C ALA A 35 -4.07 13.02 18.99
N ALA A 36 -4.24 13.16 17.67
CA ALA A 36 -3.82 14.33 16.93
C ALA A 36 -4.69 15.53 17.35
N LEU A 37 -4.02 16.65 17.63
CA LEU A 37 -4.60 17.90 18.15
C LEU A 37 -5.52 18.64 17.15
N VAL A 38 -5.85 18.06 15.99
CA VAL A 38 -6.72 18.66 14.96
C VAL A 38 -7.55 17.54 14.31
N PRO A 39 -8.89 17.65 14.18
CA PRO A 39 -9.75 16.51 13.95
C PRO A 39 -9.85 16.17 12.46
N VAL A 40 -9.16 15.13 12.02
CA VAL A 40 -9.74 14.22 11.03
C VAL A 40 -10.31 13.05 11.83
N ARG A 41 -11.53 13.22 12.33
CA ARG A 41 -12.23 12.13 13.03
C ARG A 41 -13.00 11.34 11.98
N TYR A 42 -12.41 10.30 11.43
CA TYR A 42 -13.24 9.21 10.92
C TYR A 42 -13.78 8.43 12.12
N ALA A 43 -14.99 7.88 12.00
CA ALA A 43 -15.37 6.81 12.91
C ALA A 43 -14.39 5.66 12.67
N ARG A 44 -13.97 4.93 13.72
CA ARG A 44 -13.07 3.76 13.61
C ARG A 44 -13.44 2.79 12.48
N THR A 45 -14.73 2.70 12.14
CA THR A 45 -15.24 1.91 11.01
C THR A 45 -14.71 2.39 9.66
N GLY A 46 -14.63 3.70 9.41
CA GLY A 46 -14.15 4.25 8.14
C GLY A 46 -12.65 4.06 7.91
N GLU A 47 -11.84 4.11 8.97
CA GLU A 47 -10.39 3.81 8.89
C GLU A 47 -10.15 2.32 8.62
N VAL A 48 -10.88 1.44 9.32
CA VAL A 48 -10.83 0.00 9.07
C VAL A 48 -11.27 -0.35 7.65
N GLU A 49 -12.32 0.30 7.15
CA GLU A 49 -12.79 0.14 5.77
C GLU A 49 -11.74 0.61 4.76
N ALA A 50 -11.14 1.80 4.95
CA ALA A 50 -10.10 2.31 4.07
C ALA A 50 -8.89 1.36 4.01
N VAL A 51 -8.45 0.85 5.17
CA VAL A 51 -7.37 -0.15 5.25
C VAL A 51 -7.72 -1.41 4.48
N ASN A 52 -8.93 -1.94 4.68
CA ASN A 52 -9.39 -3.14 3.99
C ASN A 52 -9.48 -2.95 2.46
N ASP A 53 -9.94 -1.78 2.03
CA ASP A 53 -10.13 -1.45 0.62
C ASP A 53 -8.78 -1.40 -0.12
N TRP A 54 -7.81 -0.63 0.38
CA TRP A 54 -6.52 -0.50 -0.30
C TRP A 54 -5.76 -1.83 -0.29
N ALA A 55 -5.81 -2.56 0.83
CA ALA A 55 -5.20 -3.86 1.00
C ALA A 55 -5.69 -4.89 -0.04
N SER A 56 -7.01 -5.01 -0.15
CA SER A 56 -7.64 -5.96 -1.07
C SER A 56 -7.34 -5.59 -2.53
N ALA A 57 -7.38 -4.29 -2.84
CA ALA A 57 -7.07 -3.78 -4.17
C ALA A 57 -5.62 -4.03 -4.58
N ALA A 58 -4.66 -3.98 -3.64
CA ALA A 58 -3.26 -4.30 -3.92
C ALA A 58 -2.99 -5.81 -4.01
N ARG A 59 -3.51 -6.59 -3.06
CA ARG A 59 -3.23 -8.03 -2.97
C ARG A 59 -3.78 -8.81 -4.16
N TYR A 60 -5.04 -8.59 -4.52
CA TYR A 60 -5.71 -9.40 -5.54
C TYR A 60 -4.94 -9.47 -6.86
N PRO A 61 -4.54 -8.35 -7.50
CA PRO A 61 -3.73 -8.42 -8.70
C PRO A 61 -2.35 -9.03 -8.43
N CYS A 62 -1.67 -8.69 -7.33
CA CYS A 62 -0.34 -9.25 -7.04
C CYS A 62 -0.36 -10.77 -6.93
N TYR A 63 -1.37 -11.33 -6.28
CA TYR A 63 -1.58 -12.78 -6.19
C TYR A 63 -1.80 -13.40 -7.57
N GLN A 64 -2.65 -12.79 -8.41
CA GLN A 64 -2.89 -13.26 -9.79
C GLN A 64 -1.62 -13.26 -10.65
N TYR A 65 -0.70 -12.34 -10.38
CA TYR A 65 0.58 -12.22 -11.09
C TYR A 65 1.74 -12.96 -10.41
N GLY A 66 1.46 -13.84 -9.43
CA GLY A 66 2.44 -14.77 -8.87
C GLY A 66 3.12 -14.32 -7.58
N PHE A 67 2.65 -13.25 -6.93
CA PHE A 67 2.96 -13.00 -5.52
C PHE A 67 2.05 -13.85 -4.63
N ASP A 68 2.27 -15.16 -4.71
CA ASP A 68 1.54 -16.20 -4.00
C ASP A 68 2.28 -16.65 -2.73
N GLU A 69 1.75 -17.69 -2.07
CA GLU A 69 2.31 -18.22 -0.83
C GLU A 69 3.77 -18.65 -0.99
N ALA A 70 4.09 -19.40 -2.05
CA ALA A 70 5.46 -19.86 -2.30
C ALA A 70 6.43 -18.72 -2.63
N ALA A 71 5.93 -17.61 -3.16
CA ALA A 71 6.69 -16.38 -3.39
C ALA A 71 6.88 -15.52 -2.12
N GLY A 72 6.36 -15.96 -0.96
CA GLY A 72 6.41 -15.23 0.31
C GLY A 72 5.51 -14.02 0.31
N ASN A 73 4.24 -14.20 -0.08
CA ASN A 73 3.21 -13.19 0.12
C ASN A 73 2.87 -13.02 1.60
N PHE A 74 1.99 -12.06 1.90
CA PHE A 74 1.61 -11.75 3.28
C PHE A 74 0.30 -12.43 3.64
N GLN A 75 0.30 -13.40 4.56
CA GLN A 75 -0.90 -14.03 5.09
C GLN A 75 -0.67 -14.82 6.39
N MET A 76 -1.71 -14.95 7.21
CA MET A 76 -1.59 -15.75 8.43
C MET A 76 -1.49 -17.26 8.17
N ASP A 77 -2.14 -17.77 7.11
CA ASP A 77 -2.24 -19.20 6.79
C ASP A 77 -2.14 -19.41 5.27
N ASN A 78 -1.17 -20.20 4.82
CA ASN A 78 -0.89 -20.57 3.43
C ASN A 78 -1.74 -21.74 2.93
N TYR A 79 -2.56 -22.36 3.77
CA TYR A 79 -3.39 -23.51 3.42
C TYR A 79 -2.59 -24.67 2.80
N GLY A 80 -1.33 -24.81 3.21
CA GLY A 80 -0.40 -25.79 2.66
C GLY A 80 0.00 -25.55 1.20
N LYS A 81 -0.16 -24.32 0.67
CA LYS A 81 0.20 -23.97 -0.72
C LYS A 81 1.68 -23.63 -0.93
N GLY A 82 2.51 -23.64 0.12
CA GLY A 82 3.92 -23.27 0.08
C GLY A 82 4.20 -22.06 0.97
N GLY A 83 5.43 -21.54 0.94
CA GLY A 83 5.83 -20.37 1.74
C GLY A 83 5.90 -20.62 3.24
N LEU A 84 6.11 -19.56 4.00
CA LEU A 84 6.01 -19.56 5.46
C LEU A 84 4.85 -18.67 5.94
N ASP A 85 4.03 -19.24 6.81
CA ASP A 85 2.83 -18.61 7.38
C ASP A 85 3.15 -17.54 8.44
N ASN A 86 2.08 -16.96 9.00
CA ASN A 86 2.11 -16.09 10.19
C ASN A 86 2.72 -14.69 9.93
N ASP A 87 2.48 -14.15 8.74
CA ASP A 87 3.03 -12.87 8.31
C ASP A 87 2.02 -11.93 7.66
N ALA A 88 0.79 -11.95 8.15
CA ALA A 88 -0.19 -10.91 7.84
C ALA A 88 0.37 -9.51 8.11
N ILE A 89 -0.09 -8.54 7.31
CA ILE A 89 0.33 -7.15 7.44
C ILE A 89 -0.29 -6.54 8.71
N LEU A 90 0.57 -5.93 9.53
CA LEU A 90 0.17 -5.05 10.61
C LEU A 90 -0.11 -3.66 10.05
N ALA A 91 -1.38 -3.34 9.83
CA ALA A 91 -1.80 -2.04 9.31
C ALA A 91 -2.06 -1.06 10.45
N HIS A 92 -1.28 0.01 10.48
CA HIS A 92 -1.36 1.12 11.42
C HIS A 92 -1.90 2.35 10.67
N SER A 93 -3.15 2.70 10.96
CA SER A 93 -3.80 3.90 10.43
C SER A 93 -3.59 5.09 11.35
N GLN A 94 -3.38 6.27 10.76
CA GLN A 94 -3.08 7.53 11.46
C GLN A 94 -2.01 7.36 12.55
N ASP A 95 -0.94 6.65 12.23
CA ASP A 95 0.13 6.34 13.16
C ASP A 95 0.77 7.64 13.70
N ALA A 96 0.85 7.77 15.02
CA ALA A 96 1.29 8.98 15.70
C ALA A 96 2.82 9.18 15.71
N THR A 97 3.60 8.27 15.12
CA THR A 97 5.07 8.34 15.09
C THR A 97 5.61 9.46 14.18
N GLY A 98 4.77 10.06 13.34
CA GLY A 98 5.15 11.18 12.50
C GLY A 98 3.99 11.81 11.74
N ILE A 99 4.33 12.68 10.78
CA ILE A 99 3.41 13.31 9.82
C ILE A 99 4.06 13.36 8.44
N ASN A 100 3.26 13.58 7.39
CA ASN A 100 3.68 13.78 6.00
C ASN A 100 4.51 12.63 5.41
N ASN A 101 4.27 11.40 5.85
CA ASN A 101 4.97 10.23 5.35
C ASN A 101 4.11 8.97 5.44
N ALA A 102 4.60 7.89 4.86
CA ALA A 102 4.10 6.54 5.09
C ALA A 102 5.29 5.57 4.99
N VAL A 103 5.17 4.38 5.60
CA VAL A 103 6.26 3.40 5.61
C VAL A 103 5.71 1.99 5.56
N PHE A 104 6.30 1.14 4.71
CA PHE A 104 6.14 -0.31 4.76
C PHE A 104 7.43 -1.01 5.16
N MET A 105 7.45 -1.57 6.37
CA MET A 105 8.58 -2.36 6.88
C MET A 105 8.37 -3.82 6.50
N THR A 106 9.31 -4.37 5.73
CA THR A 106 9.23 -5.74 5.19
C THR A 106 10.31 -6.63 5.78
N PRO A 107 10.02 -7.40 6.84
CA PRO A 107 10.91 -8.46 7.27
C PRO A 107 10.82 -9.66 6.32
N ILE A 108 11.66 -10.66 6.56
CA ILE A 108 11.62 -11.95 5.86
C ILE A 108 10.26 -12.66 6.01
N ASP A 109 10.02 -13.65 5.17
CA ASP A 109 8.85 -14.55 5.23
C ASP A 109 8.66 -15.12 6.65
N SER A 110 7.40 -15.30 7.05
CA SER A 110 6.99 -15.67 8.43
C SER A 110 7.07 -14.59 9.51
N GLN A 111 7.55 -13.39 9.19
CA GLN A 111 7.49 -12.24 10.08
C GLN A 111 6.50 -11.21 9.53
N GLN A 112 5.60 -10.74 10.38
CA GLN A 112 4.58 -9.78 10.00
C GLN A 112 5.22 -8.45 9.55
N PRO A 113 4.99 -8.01 8.30
CA PRO A 113 5.36 -6.66 7.89
C PRO A 113 4.46 -5.62 8.56
N ARG A 114 4.90 -4.37 8.58
CA ARG A 114 4.11 -3.26 9.13
C ARG A 114 3.92 -2.16 8.10
N ALA A 115 2.67 -1.82 7.85
CA ALA A 115 2.27 -0.66 7.06
C ALA A 115 1.87 0.47 8.02
N GLN A 116 2.64 1.56 8.04
CA GLN A 116 2.36 2.75 8.84
C GLN A 116 1.88 3.88 7.94
N MET A 117 0.60 4.22 8.06
CA MET A 117 -0.05 5.32 7.35
C MET A 117 -0.19 6.50 8.30
N LEU A 118 0.37 7.67 7.93
CA LEU A 118 0.38 8.85 8.78
C LEU A 118 -0.54 9.94 8.20
N LEU A 119 -0.83 10.95 9.03
CA LEU A 119 -1.53 12.16 8.59
C LEU A 119 -0.59 13.11 7.83
N PHE A 120 -1.14 13.82 6.85
CA PHE A 120 -0.48 14.87 6.09
C PHE A 120 -1.07 16.25 6.45
N ASP A 121 -0.20 17.22 6.76
CA ASP A 121 -0.59 18.55 7.26
C ASP A 121 -0.46 19.68 6.22
N PHE A 122 -0.26 19.33 4.95
CA PHE A 122 -0.20 20.30 3.85
C PHE A 122 -1.51 21.04 3.57
N THR A 123 -2.61 20.62 4.19
CA THR A 123 -3.93 21.26 4.07
C THR A 123 -4.59 21.47 5.43
N THR A 124 -5.63 22.30 5.46
CA THR A 124 -6.53 22.42 6.61
C THR A 124 -7.96 22.06 6.18
N PRO A 125 -8.58 21.03 6.77
CA PRO A 125 -8.01 20.08 7.74
C PRO A 125 -6.88 19.23 7.13
N ASN A 126 -6.10 18.56 7.98
CA ASN A 126 -5.10 17.56 7.58
C ASN A 126 -5.78 16.48 6.71
N ARG A 127 -4.99 15.77 5.90
CA ARG A 127 -5.48 14.68 5.05
C ARG A 127 -4.86 13.36 5.48
N ASP A 128 -5.68 12.31 5.47
CA ASP A 128 -5.26 10.96 5.83
C ASP A 128 -4.67 10.24 4.60
N SER A 129 -3.51 9.59 4.78
CA SER A 129 -2.86 8.82 3.71
C SER A 129 -3.60 7.53 3.38
N ASP A 130 -4.36 6.95 4.32
CA ASP A 130 -5.22 5.80 4.05
C ASP A 130 -6.31 6.11 2.99
N SER A 131 -6.68 7.39 2.84
CA SER A 131 -7.66 7.85 1.85
C SER A 131 -7.07 8.14 0.46
N ASP A 132 -5.75 8.11 0.30
CA ASP A 132 -5.07 8.30 -1.00
C ASP A 132 -4.47 6.97 -1.46
N LEU A 133 -5.26 6.17 -2.20
CA LEU A 133 -4.89 4.80 -2.58
C LEU A 133 -3.49 4.65 -3.18
N VAL A 134 -2.94 5.70 -3.80
CA VAL A 134 -1.58 5.68 -4.34
C VAL A 134 -0.54 5.49 -3.25
N ILE A 135 -0.74 6.03 -2.04
CA ILE A 135 0.20 5.90 -0.92
C ILE A 135 0.20 4.46 -0.39
N PRO A 136 -0.90 3.87 0.11
CA PRO A 136 -0.84 2.51 0.62
C PRO A 136 -0.41 1.47 -0.43
N HIS A 137 -0.74 1.70 -1.71
CA HIS A 137 -0.24 0.84 -2.79
C HIS A 137 1.25 0.99 -3.01
N HIS A 138 1.78 2.22 -3.02
CA HIS A 138 3.23 2.45 -3.06
C HIS A 138 3.93 1.68 -1.95
N GLU A 139 3.44 1.84 -0.73
CA GLU A 139 3.97 1.18 0.46
C GLU A 139 3.88 -0.35 0.35
N PHE A 140 2.74 -0.90 -0.08
CA PHE A 140 2.61 -2.34 -0.31
C PHE A 140 3.64 -2.88 -1.33
N PHE A 141 3.95 -2.10 -2.38
CA PHE A 141 4.95 -2.51 -3.37
C PHE A 141 6.40 -2.48 -2.85
N HIS A 142 6.70 -1.72 -1.79
CA HIS A 142 7.95 -1.94 -1.04
C HIS A 142 7.98 -3.36 -0.46
N GLY A 143 6.86 -3.83 0.09
CA GLY A 143 6.67 -5.20 0.56
C GLY A 143 6.94 -6.25 -0.52
N VAL A 144 6.22 -6.13 -1.64
CA VAL A 144 6.32 -7.08 -2.76
C VAL A 144 7.75 -7.14 -3.30
N SER A 145 8.37 -5.98 -3.55
CA SER A 145 9.72 -5.94 -4.11
C SER A 145 10.76 -6.52 -3.16
N ASN A 146 10.65 -6.26 -1.85
CA ASN A 146 11.55 -6.83 -0.84
C ASN A 146 11.42 -8.35 -0.77
N ARG A 147 10.19 -8.91 -0.69
CA ARG A 147 9.99 -10.37 -0.63
C ARG A 147 10.47 -11.10 -1.89
N LEU A 148 10.28 -10.49 -3.06
CA LEU A 148 10.69 -11.10 -4.34
C LEU A 148 12.19 -10.96 -4.63
N THR A 149 12.83 -9.88 -4.17
CA THR A 149 14.23 -9.59 -4.53
C THR A 149 15.20 -10.32 -3.61
N GLY A 150 15.96 -11.26 -4.17
CA GLY A 150 16.84 -12.13 -3.36
C GLY A 150 16.10 -13.29 -2.68
N GLY A 151 14.78 -13.38 -2.89
CA GLY A 151 13.91 -14.43 -2.37
C GLY A 151 13.33 -14.12 -0.98
N PRO A 152 12.24 -14.80 -0.60
CA PRO A 152 11.41 -14.41 0.56
C PRO A 152 12.11 -14.57 1.91
N ALA A 153 13.18 -15.37 1.97
CA ALA A 153 14.04 -15.52 3.15
C ALA A 153 15.08 -14.38 3.31
N ASN A 154 15.08 -13.36 2.45
CA ASN A 154 16.06 -12.28 2.48
C ASN A 154 15.43 -10.89 2.30
N SER A 155 15.55 -10.04 3.32
CA SER A 155 15.00 -8.68 3.32
C SER A 155 16.03 -7.58 3.01
N ASP A 156 17.31 -7.92 2.84
CA ASP A 156 18.39 -6.92 2.88
C ASP A 156 18.87 -6.46 1.49
N TRP A 157 18.25 -6.95 0.41
CA TRP A 157 18.79 -6.78 -0.96
C TRP A 157 18.36 -5.48 -1.65
N LEU A 158 17.36 -4.78 -1.11
CA LEU A 158 16.91 -3.48 -1.60
C LEU A 158 17.09 -2.41 -0.51
N ILE A 159 18.25 -1.78 -0.49
CA ILE A 159 18.54 -0.63 0.41
C ILE A 159 17.75 0.62 -0.03
N GLN A 160 17.41 0.72 -1.33
CA GLN A 160 16.50 1.71 -1.88
C GLN A 160 15.24 0.98 -2.32
N HIS A 161 14.22 1.02 -1.47
CA HIS A 161 12.99 0.28 -1.70
C HIS A 161 12.34 0.67 -3.03
N PHE A 162 12.15 -0.30 -3.92
CA PHE A 162 11.47 -0.07 -5.19
C PHE A 162 9.96 -0.17 -4.97
N ALA A 163 9.27 0.96 -4.93
CA ALA A 163 7.82 0.96 -4.97
C ALA A 163 7.32 1.47 -6.31
N PHE A 164 6.49 0.66 -6.95
CA PHE A 164 5.72 1.08 -8.08
C PHE A 164 4.44 1.76 -7.58
N ALA A 165 4.25 3.03 -7.97
CA ALA A 165 2.97 3.69 -7.76
C ALA A 165 1.98 3.18 -8.81
N VAL A 166 1.21 2.15 -8.48
CA VAL A 166 0.09 1.73 -9.32
C VAL A 166 -1.10 2.63 -8.96
N ASN A 167 -1.61 3.38 -9.94
CA ASN A 167 -3.01 3.77 -9.87
C ASN A 167 -3.83 2.50 -10.14
N VAL A 168 -4.18 1.75 -9.10
CA VAL A 168 -4.86 0.44 -9.22
C VAL A 168 -6.26 0.56 -9.78
N LEU A 169 -6.79 1.76 -9.94
CA LEU A 169 -8.13 1.91 -10.46
C LEU A 169 -8.08 2.01 -11.98
N ASP A 170 -8.87 1.13 -12.62
CA ASP A 170 -9.43 1.21 -13.98
C ASP A 170 -10.17 2.54 -14.18
N ASN A 171 -9.46 3.65 -13.98
CA ASN A 171 -9.95 4.97 -14.27
C ASN A 171 -9.81 5.11 -15.78
N LYS A 172 -10.85 4.69 -16.49
CA LYS A 172 -10.96 4.73 -17.95
C LYS A 172 -10.74 6.10 -18.57
N THR A 173 -10.65 7.15 -17.74
CA THR A 173 -10.30 8.52 -18.16
C THR A 173 -8.78 8.79 -18.22
N ILE A 174 -7.96 7.94 -17.59
CA ILE A 174 -6.50 8.01 -17.65
C ILE A 174 -6.01 7.28 -18.90
N ALA A 175 -5.54 8.05 -19.88
CA ALA A 175 -4.91 7.52 -21.08
C ALA A 175 -3.38 7.52 -20.94
N ARG A 176 -2.67 6.87 -21.87
CA ARG A 176 -1.20 6.93 -22.00
C ARG A 176 -0.66 8.37 -21.92
N ASN A 177 -1.42 9.32 -22.46
CA ASN A 177 -1.08 10.72 -22.58
C ASN A 177 -1.72 11.59 -21.49
N THR A 178 -2.14 11.01 -20.37
CA THR A 178 -2.55 11.78 -19.20
C THR A 178 -1.31 11.99 -18.32
N ALA A 179 -1.06 13.24 -17.92
CA ALA A 179 -0.01 13.51 -16.93
C ALA A 179 -0.56 13.18 -15.55
N THR A 180 0.13 12.32 -14.82
CA THR A 180 -0.35 11.81 -13.52
C THR A 180 0.56 12.28 -12.40
N PRO A 181 0.17 13.31 -11.62
CA PRO A 181 0.92 13.72 -10.43
C PRO A 181 0.85 12.64 -9.35
N PHE A 182 1.89 12.56 -8.53
CA PHE A 182 1.91 11.65 -7.38
C PHE A 182 1.20 12.32 -6.18
N VAL A 183 0.13 11.68 -5.71
CA VAL A 183 -0.61 12.01 -4.47
C VAL A 183 -1.07 13.48 -4.34
N PRO A 184 -1.72 14.08 -5.36
CA PRO A 184 -2.19 15.47 -5.31
C PRO A 184 -3.22 15.72 -4.20
N TYR A 185 -3.92 14.66 -3.74
CA TYR A 185 -4.85 14.78 -2.63
C TYR A 185 -4.10 15.10 -1.34
N VAL A 186 -3.21 14.26 -0.82
CA VAL A 186 -2.52 14.62 0.44
C VAL A 186 -1.64 15.86 0.29
N ALA A 187 -1.08 16.11 -0.91
CA ALA A 187 -0.24 17.27 -1.18
C ALA A 187 -0.98 18.62 -1.09
N GLY A 188 -2.31 18.62 -1.15
CA GLY A 188 -3.10 19.84 -1.14
C GLY A 188 -2.99 20.68 -2.42
N ASN A 189 -2.33 20.18 -3.45
CA ASN A 189 -2.01 20.91 -4.66
C ASN A 189 -2.06 19.98 -5.89
N PRO A 190 -2.36 20.51 -7.09
CA PRO A 190 -2.52 19.69 -8.29
C PRO A 190 -1.21 19.12 -8.83
N THR A 191 -0.05 19.60 -8.38
CA THR A 191 1.27 19.12 -8.84
C THR A 191 1.74 17.85 -8.10
N GLY A 192 1.20 17.58 -6.91
CA GLY A 192 1.60 16.42 -6.10
C GLY A 192 2.95 16.60 -5.40
N LEU A 193 3.55 15.50 -4.94
CA LEU A 193 4.79 15.50 -4.16
C LEU A 193 6.06 15.14 -4.95
N ARG A 194 5.95 14.83 -6.24
CA ARG A 194 7.12 14.54 -7.11
C ARG A 194 7.41 15.74 -7.99
N THR A 195 8.68 15.94 -8.35
CA THR A 195 9.14 17.07 -9.17
C THR A 195 8.40 17.19 -10.51
N PHE A 196 8.13 16.04 -11.15
CA PHE A 196 7.38 15.97 -12.40
C PHE A 196 6.30 14.90 -12.30
N PRO A 197 5.14 15.08 -12.97
CA PRO A 197 4.13 14.03 -13.07
C PRO A 197 4.67 12.87 -13.91
N PHE A 198 4.09 11.68 -13.71
CA PHE A 198 4.38 10.52 -14.55
C PHE A 198 3.82 10.76 -15.96
N ARG A 199 4.73 10.83 -16.94
CA ARG A 199 4.41 11.06 -18.36
C ARG A 199 5.59 10.66 -19.24
N SER A 200 5.33 10.07 -20.41
CA SER A 200 6.36 9.68 -21.38
C SER A 200 6.84 10.81 -22.30
N ASP A 201 6.19 11.98 -22.25
CA ASP A 201 6.58 13.18 -22.98
C ASP A 201 7.70 13.91 -22.23
N LEU A 202 8.89 13.98 -22.83
CA LEU A 202 10.08 14.59 -22.25
C LEU A 202 9.98 16.11 -22.08
N THR A 203 9.01 16.76 -22.72
CA THR A 203 8.71 18.18 -22.47
C THR A 203 7.95 18.39 -21.16
N VAL A 204 7.27 17.35 -20.66
CA VAL A 204 6.49 17.36 -19.40
C VAL A 204 7.29 16.74 -18.26
N ASN A 205 7.97 15.61 -18.52
CA ASN A 205 8.86 14.96 -17.56
C ASN A 205 10.23 14.76 -18.22
N PRO A 206 11.19 15.67 -18.01
CA PRO A 206 12.52 15.58 -18.62
C PRO A 206 13.45 14.58 -17.92
N SER A 207 12.96 13.83 -16.93
CA SER A 207 13.78 12.88 -16.16
C SER A 207 14.29 11.76 -17.07
N THR A 208 15.61 11.65 -17.17
CA THR A 208 16.31 10.56 -17.87
C THR A 208 17.31 9.94 -16.92
N TYR A 209 17.91 8.80 -17.27
CA TYR A 209 18.96 8.20 -16.43
C TYR A 209 20.09 9.18 -16.04
N SER A 210 20.35 10.19 -16.88
CA SER A 210 21.35 11.24 -16.61
C SER A 210 21.00 12.23 -15.48
N CYS A 211 19.77 12.19 -14.95
CA CYS A 211 19.44 12.93 -13.72
C CYS A 211 20.00 12.23 -12.47
N LEU A 212 20.21 10.91 -12.51
CA LEU A 212 20.80 10.17 -11.40
C LEU A 212 22.28 10.55 -11.29
N GLY A 213 22.61 11.40 -10.31
CA GLY A 213 23.97 11.91 -10.08
C GLY A 213 24.11 13.42 -10.28
N ARG A 214 23.05 14.13 -10.70
CA ARG A 214 22.95 15.57 -10.50
C ARG A 214 22.33 15.77 -9.12
N GLY A 215 23.06 16.42 -8.22
CA GLY A 215 22.50 16.88 -6.96
C GLY A 215 21.79 18.20 -7.24
N ASP A 216 20.54 18.12 -7.67
CA ASP A 216 19.61 19.26 -7.71
C ASP A 216 18.57 19.16 -6.58
#